data_AF-A0A958X5R2-F1
#
_entry.id   AF-A0A958X5R2-F1
#
_cell.length_a   1.000
_cell.length_b   1.000
_cell.length_c   1.000
_cell.angle_alpha   90.00
_cell.angle_beta   90.00
_cell.angle_gamma   90.00
#
_symmetry.space_group_name_H-M   'P 1'
#
loop_
_entity.id
_entity.type
_entity.pdbx_description
1 polymer ?
#
loop_
_entity_poly.entity_id
_entity_poly.type
_entity_poly.pdbx_seq_one_letter_code
_entity_poly.pdbx_strand_id
1 'polypeptide(L)'
;MVNLSINFPRSVLAAHTLPYACLKVPHGLSNRELGEFRRFVNRFIGGKNDLFHNHRSITSYHYRYPLVQYKVLDGKAALIGVGANGVEALQQLEATEAFSENCRHFFGESPAAVNAQTLQLLIHENTCHEYRLCNYMALNERNFQQWQKSLSLVQRAALLESCITGHILKFASAIQWQLPPKSLQVELLDYRFKQGSRFDNTFLLFDIRFRSNIILPDAIGLGKAVSHGHGLIERCKNT
;
A
#
# COMPACT_ATOMS: atom_id res chain seq x y z
N MET A 1 14.23 -16.49 29.19
CA MET A 1 13.10 -15.89 28.44
C MET A 1 12.63 -14.67 29.19
N VAL A 2 13.01 -13.47 28.74
CA VAL A 2 12.52 -12.22 29.33
C VAL A 2 11.26 -11.83 28.57
N ASN A 3 10.10 -12.05 29.18
CA ASN A 3 8.85 -11.46 28.70
C ASN A 3 8.90 -9.97 29.02
N LEU A 4 9.26 -9.16 28.02
CA LEU A 4 9.04 -7.72 28.06
C LEU A 4 7.54 -7.48 27.83
N SER A 5 6.77 -7.50 28.93
CA SER A 5 5.39 -7.04 28.95
C SER A 5 5.38 -5.53 28.71
N ILE A 6 5.31 -5.12 27.44
CA ILE A 6 5.07 -3.71 27.09
C ILE A 6 3.66 -3.38 27.58
N ASN A 7 3.57 -2.61 28.66
CA ASN A 7 2.31 -2.21 29.25
C ASN A 7 1.67 -1.13 28.37
N PHE A 8 0.78 -1.54 27.47
CA PHE A 8 0.05 -0.58 26.64
C PHE A 8 -0.97 0.17 27.50
N PRO A 9 -1.18 1.49 27.28
CA PRO A 9 -2.27 2.21 27.93
C PRO A 9 -3.61 1.51 27.64
N ARG A 10 -4.55 1.57 28.59
CA ARG A 10 -5.85 0.85 28.54
C ARG A 10 -6.65 1.02 27.23
N SER A 11 -6.32 1.99 26.39
CA SER A 11 -6.99 2.29 25.12
C SER A 11 -6.39 1.59 23.88
N VAL A 12 -5.38 0.73 24.02
CA VAL A 12 -4.73 0.02 22.90
C VAL A 12 -5.03 -1.48 22.98
N LEU A 13 -5.65 -2.01 21.93
CA LEU A 13 -6.02 -3.43 21.79
C LEU A 13 -4.87 -4.29 21.26
N ALA A 14 -4.00 -3.71 20.43
CA ALA A 14 -2.84 -4.40 19.87
C ALA A 14 -1.81 -3.38 19.38
N ALA A 15 -0.55 -3.79 19.33
CA ALA A 15 0.52 -3.00 18.73
C ALA A 15 1.45 -3.86 17.88
N HIS A 16 2.13 -3.22 16.94
CA HIS A 16 3.17 -3.82 16.12
C HIS A 16 4.21 -2.78 15.74
N THR A 17 5.44 -3.23 15.54
CA THR A 17 6.55 -2.38 15.11
C THR A 17 6.87 -2.70 13.66
N LEU A 18 6.85 -1.70 12.80
CA LEU A 18 7.02 -1.87 11.36
C LEU A 18 8.26 -1.12 10.87
N PRO A 19 9.31 -1.82 10.39
CA PRO A 19 10.32 -1.21 9.54
C PRO A 19 9.66 -0.67 8.26
N TYR A 20 9.94 0.57 7.92
CA TYR A 20 9.34 1.25 6.78
C TYR A 20 10.38 2.18 6.15
N ALA A 21 10.45 2.23 4.83
CA ALA A 21 11.37 3.10 4.14
C ALA A 21 10.77 3.76 2.91
N CYS A 22 11.28 4.95 2.58
CA CYS A 22 10.95 5.65 1.35
C CYS A 22 12.24 6.01 0.60
N LEU A 23 12.27 5.71 -0.70
CA LEU A 23 13.28 6.17 -1.64
C LEU A 23 12.61 7.12 -2.63
N LYS A 24 12.95 8.41 -2.61
CA LYS A 24 12.45 9.40 -3.57
C LYS A 24 13.43 9.53 -4.74
N VAL A 25 12.91 9.50 -5.96
CA VAL A 25 13.64 9.87 -7.16
C VAL A 25 13.18 11.28 -7.54
N PRO A 26 14.09 12.26 -7.69
CA PRO A 26 13.74 13.67 -7.97
C PRO A 26 13.17 13.92 -9.38
N HIS A 27 12.53 12.93 -9.98
CA HIS A 27 11.87 13.02 -11.26
C HIS A 27 10.37 13.28 -11.08
N GLY A 28 9.86 14.33 -11.72
CA GLY A 28 8.44 14.60 -11.81
C GLY A 28 7.76 13.52 -12.64
N LEU A 29 6.70 12.90 -12.10
CA LEU A 29 6.07 11.75 -12.74
C LEU A 29 4.57 11.73 -12.46
N SER A 30 3.76 11.47 -13.49
CA SER A 30 2.32 11.24 -13.33
C SER A 30 1.99 9.79 -13.03
N ASN A 31 0.84 9.51 -12.43
CA ASN A 31 0.40 8.13 -12.14
C ASN A 31 0.32 7.24 -13.40
N ARG A 32 0.19 7.82 -14.61
CA ARG A 32 0.16 7.05 -15.87
C ARG A 32 1.52 6.49 -16.26
N GLU A 33 2.59 7.19 -15.86
CA GLU A 33 3.98 6.83 -16.18
C GLU A 33 4.59 5.87 -15.16
N LEU A 34 3.87 5.57 -14.07
CA LEU A 34 4.37 4.73 -12.99
C LEU A 34 4.71 3.30 -13.45
N GLY A 35 4.03 2.82 -14.49
CA GLY A 35 4.37 1.56 -15.15
C GLY A 35 5.74 1.59 -15.82
N GLU A 36 6.09 2.68 -16.48
CA GLU A 36 7.40 2.86 -17.12
C GLU A 36 8.51 3.05 -16.07
N PHE A 37 8.25 3.83 -15.02
CA PHE A 37 9.18 3.95 -13.91
C PHE A 37 9.47 2.60 -13.24
N ARG A 38 8.43 1.79 -13.02
CA ARG A 38 8.60 0.41 -12.53
C ARG A 38 9.44 -0.44 -13.49
N ARG A 39 9.26 -0.33 -14.80
CA ARG A 39 10.11 -1.03 -15.78
C ARG A 39 11.56 -0.55 -15.71
N PHE A 40 11.77 0.76 -15.58
CA PHE A 40 13.10 1.35 -15.43
C PHE A 40 13.83 0.77 -14.21
N VAL A 41 13.23 0.81 -13.02
CA VAL A 41 13.84 0.24 -11.80
C VAL A 41 14.13 -1.26 -11.96
N ASN A 42 13.20 -2.02 -12.53
CA ASN A 42 13.35 -3.47 -12.70
C ASN A 42 14.52 -3.87 -13.61
N ARG A 43 15.00 -3.01 -14.51
CA ARG A 43 16.20 -3.28 -15.33
C ARG A 43 17.46 -3.47 -14.49
N PHE A 44 17.53 -2.82 -13.32
CA PHE A 44 18.74 -2.79 -12.49
C PHE A 44 18.72 -3.85 -11.38
N ILE A 45 17.55 -4.08 -10.77
CA ILE A 45 17.44 -4.93 -9.58
C ILE A 45 16.45 -6.10 -9.74
N GLY A 46 15.60 -6.07 -10.78
CA GLY A 46 14.52 -7.04 -10.95
C GLY A 46 15.03 -8.48 -10.96
N GLY A 47 16.08 -8.79 -11.72
CA GLY A 47 16.64 -10.15 -11.76
C GLY A 47 17.25 -10.65 -10.45
N LYS A 48 17.55 -9.74 -9.50
CA LYS A 48 18.20 -10.06 -8.21
C LYS A 48 17.21 -10.10 -7.05
N ASN A 49 16.12 -9.34 -7.12
CA ASN A 49 15.16 -9.22 -6.03
C ASN A 49 13.72 -9.21 -6.56
N ASP A 50 12.97 -10.26 -6.18
CA ASP A 50 11.60 -10.51 -6.61
C ASP A 50 10.57 -9.52 -6.06
N LEU A 51 10.91 -8.77 -5.01
CA LEU A 51 10.01 -7.75 -4.46
C LEU A 51 9.75 -6.59 -5.44
N PHE A 52 10.71 -6.27 -6.31
CA PHE A 52 10.55 -5.18 -7.29
C PHE A 52 9.64 -5.52 -8.46
N HIS A 53 9.52 -6.80 -8.82
CA HIS A 53 8.79 -7.23 -10.00
C HIS A 53 7.62 -8.18 -9.68
N ASN A 54 7.56 -8.79 -8.50
CA ASN A 54 6.44 -9.61 -7.99
C ASN A 54 5.92 -10.68 -9.00
N HIS A 55 6.77 -11.13 -9.92
CA HIS A 55 6.53 -12.22 -10.84
C HIS A 55 7.19 -13.48 -10.29
N ARG A 56 6.48 -14.60 -10.37
CA ARG A 56 6.98 -15.94 -10.05
C ARG A 56 7.51 -16.65 -11.30
N SER A 57 7.05 -16.24 -12.48
CA SER A 57 7.56 -16.63 -13.81
C SER A 57 7.11 -15.58 -14.86
N ILE A 58 7.44 -15.78 -16.14
CA ILE A 58 6.98 -14.93 -17.27
C ILE A 58 5.44 -14.77 -17.26
N THR A 59 4.70 -15.78 -16.78
CA THR A 59 3.23 -15.83 -16.86
C THR A 59 2.52 -15.88 -15.51
N SER A 60 3.24 -15.98 -14.38
CA SER A 60 2.63 -16.11 -13.05
C SER A 60 3.09 -15.02 -12.08
N TYR A 61 2.16 -14.56 -11.23
CA TYR A 61 2.39 -13.51 -10.25
C TYR A 61 2.39 -14.08 -8.84
N HIS A 62 3.17 -13.47 -7.93
CA HIS A 62 3.02 -13.76 -6.51
C HIS A 62 1.71 -13.14 -5.99
N TYR A 63 0.79 -13.98 -5.52
CA TYR A 63 -0.42 -13.55 -4.81
C TYR A 63 -0.08 -13.16 -3.36
N ARG A 64 0.75 -12.12 -3.21
CA ARG A 64 1.13 -11.53 -1.91
C ARG A 64 0.95 -10.02 -1.94
N TYR A 65 0.83 -9.43 -0.76
CA TYR A 65 0.92 -7.98 -0.62
C TYR A 65 2.32 -7.50 -1.03
N PRO A 66 2.45 -6.48 -1.90
CA PRO A 66 3.76 -6.02 -2.37
C PRO A 66 4.49 -5.26 -1.26
N LEU A 67 5.63 -5.79 -0.83
CA LEU A 67 6.50 -5.15 0.16
C LEU A 67 7.35 -4.02 -0.43
N VAL A 68 7.52 -3.98 -1.75
CA VAL A 68 8.03 -2.82 -2.48
C VAL A 68 6.91 -2.28 -3.36
N GLN A 69 6.61 -0.99 -3.21
CA GLN A 69 5.51 -0.32 -3.91
C GLN A 69 5.99 0.92 -4.63
N TYR A 70 5.55 1.09 -5.86
CA TYR A 70 5.83 2.27 -6.67
C TYR A 70 4.71 3.28 -6.45
N LYS A 71 5.07 4.54 -6.21
CA LYS A 71 4.15 5.64 -5.92
C LYS A 71 4.56 6.92 -6.62
N VAL A 72 3.61 7.83 -6.75
CA VAL A 72 3.85 9.24 -7.02
C VAL A 72 3.52 10.00 -5.74
N LEU A 73 4.52 10.60 -5.12
CA LEU A 73 4.38 11.39 -3.89
C LEU A 73 4.87 12.81 -4.16
N ASP A 74 4.05 13.81 -3.87
CA ASP A 74 4.35 15.23 -4.14
C ASP A 74 4.74 15.48 -5.60
N GLY A 75 4.09 14.77 -6.53
CA GLY A 75 4.37 14.83 -7.97
C GLY A 75 5.69 14.15 -8.40
N LYS A 76 6.42 13.51 -7.49
CA LYS A 76 7.70 12.84 -7.76
C LYS A 76 7.60 11.33 -7.64
N ALA A 77 8.41 10.61 -8.41
CA ALA A 77 8.50 9.16 -8.31
C ALA A 77 9.09 8.73 -6.96
N ALA A 78 8.47 7.73 -6.34
CA ALA A 78 8.92 7.20 -5.06
C ALA A 78 8.73 5.68 -4.99
N LEU A 79 9.58 5.02 -4.20
CA LEU A 79 9.41 3.64 -3.79
C LEU A 79 9.21 3.57 -2.28
N ILE A 80 8.25 2.74 -1.87
CA ILE A 80 7.96 2.44 -0.47
C ILE A 80 8.37 1.00 -0.17
N GLY A 81 9.20 0.83 0.86
CA GLY A 81 9.60 -0.44 1.43
C GLY A 81 8.83 -0.71 2.72
N VAL A 82 8.10 -1.83 2.77
CA VAL A 82 7.25 -2.23 3.89
C VAL A 82 7.83 -3.47 4.56
N GLY A 83 8.01 -3.43 5.87
CA GLY A 83 8.63 -4.51 6.63
C GLY A 83 10.14 -4.61 6.38
N ALA A 84 10.82 -5.45 7.16
CA ALA A 84 12.27 -5.61 7.08
C ALA A 84 12.75 -5.91 5.64
N ASN A 85 12.12 -6.85 4.96
CA ASN A 85 12.48 -7.25 3.59
C ASN A 85 12.25 -6.12 2.57
N GLY A 86 11.21 -5.30 2.76
CA GLY A 86 10.94 -4.17 1.88
C GLY A 86 11.98 -3.05 2.05
N VAL A 87 12.39 -2.78 3.30
CA VAL A 87 13.47 -1.83 3.61
C VAL A 87 14.80 -2.30 3.03
N GLU A 88 15.16 -3.56 3.27
CA GLU A 88 16.39 -4.16 2.75
C GLU A 88 16.44 -4.11 1.22
N ALA A 89 15.31 -4.39 0.55
CA ALA A 89 15.22 -4.29 -0.90
C ALA A 89 15.54 -2.87 -1.40
N LEU A 90 15.03 -1.82 -0.74
CA LEU A 90 15.35 -0.45 -1.13
C LEU A 90 16.82 -0.11 -0.90
N GLN A 91 17.43 -0.61 0.18
CA GLN A 91 18.86 -0.42 0.45
C GLN A 91 19.73 -1.14 -0.61
N GLN A 92 19.32 -2.33 -1.06
CA GLN A 92 19.99 -3.02 -2.18
C GLN A 92 19.90 -2.22 -3.49
N LEU A 93 18.76 -1.57 -3.76
CA LEU A 93 18.60 -0.70 -4.93
C LEU A 93 19.47 0.57 -4.82
N GLU A 94 19.50 1.21 -3.65
CA GLU A 94 20.36 2.36 -3.38
C GLU A 94 21.85 2.03 -3.58
N ALA A 95 22.29 0.85 -3.14
CA ALA A 95 23.66 0.36 -3.34
C ALA A 95 23.96 -0.06 -4.79
N THR A 96 22.97 -0.08 -5.69
CA THR A 96 23.17 -0.42 -7.10
C THR A 96 23.64 0.81 -7.88
N GLU A 97 24.95 0.96 -8.04
CA GLU A 97 25.57 2.12 -8.71
C GLU A 97 24.95 2.46 -10.07
N ALA A 98 24.76 1.45 -10.93
CA ALA A 98 24.14 1.63 -12.24
C ALA A 98 22.74 2.28 -12.18
N PHE A 99 21.95 2.02 -11.12
CA PHE A 99 20.65 2.67 -10.94
C PHE A 99 20.82 4.16 -10.66
N SER A 100 21.71 4.54 -9.75
CA SER A 100 22.00 5.93 -9.41
C SER A 100 22.59 6.71 -10.59
N GLU A 101 23.49 6.11 -11.36
CA GLU A 101 24.05 6.70 -12.58
C GLU A 101 22.99 6.93 -13.66
N ASN A 102 22.12 5.94 -13.89
CA ASN A 102 21.06 6.08 -14.89
C ASN A 102 19.99 7.07 -14.45
N CYS A 103 19.68 7.16 -13.14
CA CYS A 103 18.82 8.23 -12.64
C CYS A 103 19.41 9.61 -12.94
N ARG A 104 20.70 9.81 -12.66
CA ARG A 104 21.39 11.07 -12.98
C ARG A 104 21.38 11.36 -14.49
N HIS A 105 21.60 10.34 -15.32
CA HIS A 105 21.59 10.49 -16.78
C HIS A 105 20.21 10.87 -17.34
N PHE A 106 19.15 10.17 -16.93
CA PHE A 106 17.80 10.36 -17.48
C PHE A 106 16.98 11.44 -16.77
N PHE A 107 17.26 11.71 -15.50
CA PHE A 107 16.48 12.62 -14.66
C PHE A 107 17.27 13.83 -14.15
N GLY A 108 18.57 13.92 -14.46
CA GLY A 108 19.45 15.03 -14.08
C GLY A 108 20.00 14.96 -12.65
N GLU A 109 19.44 14.11 -11.79
CA GLU A 109 19.82 13.98 -10.38
C GLU A 109 19.82 12.52 -9.92
N SER A 110 20.66 12.22 -8.94
CA SER A 110 20.64 10.91 -8.26
C SER A 110 19.39 10.78 -7.38
N PRO A 111 18.93 9.55 -7.09
CA PRO A 111 17.91 9.32 -6.06
C PRO A 111 18.36 9.90 -4.71
N ALA A 112 17.40 10.29 -3.88
CA ALA A 112 17.68 10.62 -2.48
C ALA A 112 18.17 9.35 -1.74
N ALA A 113 18.83 9.53 -0.60
CA ALA A 113 19.15 8.38 0.26
C ALA A 113 17.87 7.69 0.76
N VAL A 114 17.94 6.38 1.03
CA VAL A 114 16.81 5.65 1.61
C VAL A 114 16.49 6.21 2.98
N ASN A 115 15.31 6.80 3.13
CA ASN A 115 14.81 7.25 4.43
C ASN A 115 14.10 6.09 5.12
N ALA A 116 14.85 5.34 5.94
CA ALA A 116 14.34 4.24 6.74
C ALA A 116 13.96 4.69 8.15
N GLN A 117 12.84 4.17 8.65
CA GLN A 117 12.33 4.44 9.99
C GLN A 117 11.62 3.21 10.55
N THR A 118 11.34 3.26 11.84
CA THR A 118 10.53 2.25 12.53
C THR A 118 9.24 2.90 13.00
N LEU A 119 8.12 2.42 12.48
CA LEU A 119 6.78 2.93 12.80
C LEU A 119 6.14 2.09 13.91
N GLN A 120 5.39 2.75 14.79
CA GLN A 120 4.52 2.10 15.75
C GLN A 120 3.10 2.02 15.17
N LEU A 121 2.62 0.80 14.91
CA LEU A 121 1.23 0.55 14.55
C LEU A 121 0.44 0.19 15.80
N LEU A 122 -0.77 0.71 15.90
CA LEU A 122 -1.65 0.52 17.05
C LEU A 122 -3.07 0.22 16.55
N ILE A 123 -3.78 -0.62 17.29
CA ILE A 123 -5.24 -0.70 17.23
C ILE A 123 -5.76 -0.10 18.53
N HIS A 124 -6.62 0.91 18.41
CA HIS A 124 -7.26 1.57 19.53
C HIS A 124 -8.63 0.97 19.84
N GLU A 125 -9.03 1.01 21.10
CA GLU A 125 -10.36 0.52 21.51
C GLU A 125 -11.45 1.56 21.18
N ASN A 126 -11.23 2.82 21.56
CA ASN A 126 -12.24 3.87 21.56
C ASN A 126 -11.85 5.08 20.70
N THR A 127 -10.94 4.89 19.74
CA THR A 127 -10.46 5.97 18.87
C THR A 127 -10.37 5.48 17.44
N CYS A 128 -10.92 6.27 16.52
CA CYS A 128 -10.83 6.02 15.08
C CYS A 128 -10.04 7.15 14.40
N HIS A 129 -9.44 6.82 13.27
CA HIS A 129 -8.70 7.73 12.42
C HIS A 129 -9.33 7.74 11.03
N GLU A 130 -9.48 8.93 10.46
CA GLU A 130 -9.98 9.09 9.11
C GLU A 130 -8.86 8.92 8.07
N TYR A 131 -9.19 8.25 6.98
CA TYR A 131 -8.30 7.98 5.87
C TYR A 131 -8.99 8.24 4.55
N ARG A 132 -8.19 8.57 3.54
CA ARG A 132 -8.54 8.53 2.13
C ARG A 132 -7.87 7.36 1.45
N LEU A 133 -8.60 6.71 0.56
CA LEU A 133 -8.13 5.68 -0.34
C LEU A 133 -8.32 6.17 -1.78
N CYS A 134 -7.22 6.42 -2.49
CA CYS A 134 -7.25 7.01 -3.83
C CYS A 134 -7.05 5.96 -4.94
N ASN A 135 -7.86 6.02 -6.01
CA ASN A 135 -7.85 5.07 -7.13
C ASN A 135 -7.83 3.59 -6.68
N TYR A 136 -8.63 3.26 -5.67
CA TYR A 136 -8.66 1.95 -5.00
C TYR A 136 -9.44 0.91 -5.81
N MET A 137 -8.79 -0.19 -6.16
CA MET A 137 -9.46 -1.36 -6.74
C MET A 137 -9.92 -2.31 -5.63
N ALA A 138 -11.14 -2.10 -5.14
CA ALA A 138 -11.72 -2.83 -4.02
C ALA A 138 -12.15 -4.26 -4.37
N LEU A 139 -12.71 -4.46 -5.57
CA LEU A 139 -13.54 -5.62 -5.86
C LEU A 139 -12.73 -6.74 -6.53
N ASN A 140 -12.86 -7.96 -5.99
CA ASN A 140 -12.58 -9.17 -6.75
C ASN A 140 -13.78 -9.52 -7.64
N GLU A 141 -13.67 -10.57 -8.46
CA GLU A 141 -14.74 -10.97 -9.39
C GLU A 141 -16.07 -11.24 -8.68
N ARG A 142 -16.04 -12.01 -7.58
CA ARG A 142 -17.22 -12.29 -6.74
C ARG A 142 -17.84 -11.00 -6.19
N ASN A 143 -17.03 -10.11 -5.64
CA ASN A 143 -17.50 -8.85 -5.05
C ASN A 143 -17.99 -7.88 -6.14
N PHE A 144 -17.45 -7.95 -7.36
CA PHE A 144 -17.94 -7.16 -8.49
C PHE A 144 -19.32 -7.63 -8.94
N GLN A 145 -19.57 -8.94 -8.98
CA GLN A 145 -20.92 -9.47 -9.22
C GLN A 145 -21.90 -9.05 -8.11
N GLN A 146 -21.47 -9.08 -6.84
CA GLN A 146 -22.29 -8.59 -5.72
C GLN A 146 -22.58 -7.09 -5.84
N TRP A 147 -21.58 -6.29 -6.21
CA TRP A 147 -21.73 -4.85 -6.45
C TRP A 147 -22.80 -4.56 -7.50
N GLN A 148 -22.77 -5.26 -8.64
CA GLN A 148 -23.75 -5.09 -9.71
C GLN A 148 -25.18 -5.44 -9.27
N LYS A 149 -25.34 -6.45 -8.41
CA LYS A 149 -26.63 -6.87 -7.87
C LYS A 149 -27.13 -6.01 -6.71
N SER A 150 -26.28 -5.17 -6.12
CA SER A 150 -26.62 -4.36 -4.96
C SER A 150 -27.50 -3.18 -5.35
N LEU A 151 -28.71 -3.13 -4.76
CA LEU A 151 -29.73 -2.13 -5.08
C LEU A 151 -29.71 -0.93 -4.12
N SER A 152 -29.16 -1.08 -2.90
CA SER A 152 -29.13 -0.01 -1.90
C SER A 152 -27.72 0.50 -1.58
N LEU A 153 -27.65 1.76 -1.13
CA LEU A 153 -26.41 2.36 -0.64
C LEU A 153 -25.85 1.61 0.59
N VAL A 154 -26.74 1.11 1.46
CA VAL A 154 -26.36 0.33 2.65
C VAL A 154 -25.63 -0.96 2.27
N GLN A 155 -26.13 -1.70 1.27
CA GLN A 155 -25.48 -2.93 0.79
C GLN A 155 -24.10 -2.64 0.20
N ARG A 156 -23.99 -1.56 -0.58
CA ARG A 156 -22.71 -1.14 -1.16
C ARG A 156 -21.70 -0.69 -0.09
N ALA A 157 -22.17 0.02 0.93
CA ALA A 157 -21.33 0.44 2.04
C ALA A 157 -20.75 -0.77 2.78
N ALA A 158 -21.60 -1.72 3.20
CA ALA A 158 -21.18 -2.95 3.87
C ALA A 158 -20.19 -3.78 3.03
N LEU A 159 -20.40 -3.85 1.72
CA LEU A 159 -19.48 -4.54 0.81
C LEU A 159 -18.11 -3.86 0.76
N LEU A 160 -18.06 -2.52 0.66
CA LEU A 160 -16.81 -1.76 0.64
C LEU A 160 -16.07 -1.84 1.98
N GLU A 161 -16.78 -1.74 3.11
CA GLU A 161 -16.21 -1.93 4.46
C GLU A 161 -15.59 -3.31 4.61
N SER A 162 -16.29 -4.35 4.14
CA SER A 162 -15.76 -5.72 4.11
C SER A 162 -14.49 -5.84 3.24
N CYS A 163 -14.48 -5.20 2.07
CA CYS A 163 -13.30 -5.18 1.20
C CYS A 163 -12.11 -4.46 1.87
N ILE A 164 -12.33 -3.29 2.47
CA ILE A 164 -11.29 -2.52 3.16
C ILE A 164 -10.74 -3.34 4.34
N THR A 165 -11.61 -3.89 5.18
CA THR A 165 -11.24 -4.77 6.29
C THR A 165 -10.36 -5.93 5.81
N GLY A 166 -10.78 -6.64 4.77
CA GLY A 166 -10.01 -7.74 4.20
C GLY A 166 -8.64 -7.33 3.64
N HIS A 167 -8.52 -6.14 3.06
CA HIS A 167 -7.24 -5.64 2.56
C HIS A 167 -6.31 -5.15 3.68
N ILE A 168 -6.84 -4.54 4.74
CA ILE A 168 -6.05 -4.23 5.95
C ILE A 168 -5.53 -5.52 6.59
N LEU A 169 -6.36 -6.57 6.70
CA LEU A 169 -5.94 -7.86 7.23
C LEU A 169 -4.85 -8.53 6.38
N LYS A 170 -4.91 -8.41 5.04
CA LYS A 170 -3.84 -8.89 4.15
C LYS A 170 -2.54 -8.12 4.34
N PHE A 171 -2.62 -6.80 4.53
CA PHE A 171 -1.46 -5.97 4.87
C PHE A 171 -0.84 -6.41 6.21
N ALA A 172 -1.66 -6.51 7.26
CA ALA A 172 -1.21 -6.96 8.58
C ALA A 172 -0.54 -8.34 8.52
N SER A 173 -1.16 -9.29 7.80
CA SER A 173 -0.59 -10.63 7.59
C SER A 173 0.76 -10.59 6.87
N ALA A 174 0.93 -9.70 5.88
CA ALA A 174 2.17 -9.57 5.12
C ALA A 174 3.35 -9.02 5.94
N ILE A 175 3.05 -8.21 6.97
CA ILE A 175 4.03 -7.73 7.94
C ILE A 175 4.12 -8.64 9.18
N GLN A 176 3.55 -9.85 9.11
CA GLN A 176 3.53 -10.84 10.20
C GLN A 176 2.81 -10.34 11.47
N TRP A 177 1.87 -9.42 11.32
CA TRP A 177 1.01 -8.95 12.41
C TRP A 177 -0.33 -9.69 12.39
N GLN A 178 -0.51 -10.57 13.38
CA GLN A 178 -1.81 -11.21 13.63
C GLN A 178 -2.65 -10.31 14.53
N LEU A 179 -3.75 -9.79 14.00
CA LEU A 179 -4.66 -8.94 14.78
C LEU A 179 -5.52 -9.81 15.70
N PRO A 180 -5.83 -9.36 16.94
CA PRO A 180 -6.79 -10.05 17.78
C PRO A 180 -8.16 -10.17 17.08
N PRO A 181 -8.87 -11.29 17.25
CA PRO A 181 -10.19 -11.46 16.63
C PRO A 181 -11.14 -10.31 16.96
N LYS A 182 -11.86 -9.82 15.94
CA LYS A 182 -12.86 -8.74 16.06
C LYS A 182 -12.33 -7.39 16.60
N SER A 183 -11.01 -7.19 16.64
CA SER A 183 -10.40 -5.93 17.11
C SER A 183 -10.42 -4.81 16.06
N LEU A 184 -10.44 -5.15 14.78
CA LEU A 184 -10.42 -4.18 13.69
C LEU A 184 -11.83 -3.68 13.37
N GLN A 185 -12.01 -2.37 13.41
CA GLN A 185 -13.24 -1.68 13.04
C GLN A 185 -12.99 -0.81 11.81
N VAL A 186 -13.90 -0.86 10.85
CA VAL A 186 -13.85 -0.05 9.62
C VAL A 186 -15.25 0.46 9.36
N GLU A 187 -15.36 1.76 9.11
CA GLU A 187 -16.63 2.40 8.76
C GLU A 187 -16.43 3.31 7.55
N LEU A 188 -17.28 3.13 6.55
CA LEU A 188 -17.28 3.94 5.34
C LEU A 188 -17.97 5.28 5.62
N LEU A 189 -17.32 6.37 5.24
CA LEU A 189 -17.88 7.71 5.36
C LEU A 189 -18.49 8.18 4.04
N ASP A 190 -17.72 8.06 2.96
CA ASP A 190 -18.18 8.35 1.60
C ASP A 190 -17.36 7.59 0.55
N TYR A 191 -17.88 7.53 -0.66
CA TYR A 191 -17.12 7.06 -1.81
C TYR A 191 -17.59 7.72 -3.11
N ARG A 192 -16.67 7.81 -4.06
CA ARG A 192 -16.92 8.02 -5.48
C ARG A 192 -16.29 6.87 -6.25
N PHE A 193 -16.79 6.60 -7.45
CA PHE A 193 -16.18 5.58 -8.29
C PHE A 193 -16.25 5.95 -9.76
N LYS A 194 -15.32 5.38 -10.52
CA LYS A 194 -15.27 5.44 -11.97
C LYS A 194 -14.98 4.05 -12.53
N GLN A 195 -15.42 3.82 -13.76
CA GLN A 195 -15.08 2.61 -14.50
C GLN A 195 -13.71 2.78 -15.15
N GLY A 196 -12.89 1.75 -15.05
CA GLY A 196 -11.67 1.58 -15.82
C GLY A 196 -11.76 0.35 -16.70
N SER A 197 -10.95 0.31 -17.75
CA SER A 197 -10.80 -0.86 -18.62
C SER A 197 -9.33 -1.10 -18.94
N ARG A 198 -8.93 -2.37 -19.01
CA ARG A 198 -7.59 -2.78 -19.46
C ARG A 198 -7.63 -4.20 -19.99
N PHE A 199 -7.09 -4.41 -21.21
CA PHE A 199 -7.07 -5.74 -21.87
C PHE A 199 -8.43 -6.44 -21.77
N ASP A 200 -9.49 -5.74 -22.23
CA ASP A 200 -10.90 -6.19 -22.22
C ASP A 200 -11.54 -6.47 -20.86
N ASN A 201 -10.80 -6.25 -19.76
CA ASN A 201 -11.33 -6.37 -18.41
C ASN A 201 -11.81 -5.01 -17.90
N THR A 202 -13.09 -4.95 -17.53
CA THR A 202 -13.68 -3.80 -16.84
C THR A 202 -13.47 -3.93 -15.33
N PHE A 203 -13.09 -2.85 -14.68
CA PHE A 203 -12.97 -2.78 -13.23
C PHE A 203 -13.46 -1.43 -12.70
N LEU A 204 -13.73 -1.36 -11.40
CA LEU A 204 -14.10 -0.12 -10.72
C LEU A 204 -12.92 0.40 -9.89
N LEU A 205 -12.69 1.70 -10.02
CA LEU A 205 -11.77 2.46 -9.19
C LEU A 205 -12.58 3.34 -8.26
N PHE A 206 -12.31 3.22 -6.96
CA PHE A 206 -12.98 3.98 -5.92
C PHE A 206 -12.05 5.03 -5.36
N ASP A 207 -12.60 6.20 -5.07
CA ASP A 207 -12.01 7.16 -4.13
C ASP A 207 -12.89 7.11 -2.88
N ILE A 208 -12.32 6.71 -1.74
CA ILE A 208 -13.06 6.39 -0.51
C ILE A 208 -12.57 7.25 0.65
N ARG A 209 -13.50 7.75 1.46
CA ARG A 209 -13.22 8.15 2.85
C ARG A 209 -13.78 7.12 3.81
N PHE A 210 -12.95 6.69 4.75
CA PHE A 210 -13.34 5.76 5.79
C PHE A 210 -12.65 6.12 7.10
N ARG A 211 -13.19 5.62 8.21
CA ARG A 211 -12.52 5.65 9.51
C ARG A 211 -12.21 4.25 9.99
N SER A 212 -11.10 4.10 10.70
CA SER A 212 -10.71 2.83 11.31
C SER A 212 -9.93 3.06 12.59
N ASN A 213 -10.03 2.12 13.53
CA ASN A 213 -9.33 2.18 14.80
C ASN A 213 -7.86 1.73 14.74
N ILE A 214 -7.36 1.39 13.56
CA ILE A 214 -5.94 1.06 13.32
C ILE A 214 -5.16 2.27 12.82
N ILE A 215 -3.92 2.42 13.26
CA ILE A 215 -2.92 3.32 12.67
C ILE A 215 -2.30 2.64 11.46
N LEU A 216 -2.56 3.17 10.26
CA LEU A 216 -1.91 2.74 9.03
C LEU A 216 -0.73 3.68 8.70
N PRO A 217 0.39 3.15 8.17
CA PRO A 217 1.44 3.98 7.61
C PRO A 217 0.91 4.82 6.44
N ASP A 218 1.40 6.04 6.31
CA ASP A 218 1.13 6.84 5.12
C ASP A 218 1.73 6.17 3.87
N ALA A 219 1.15 6.47 2.71
CA ALA A 219 1.64 6.08 1.39
C ALA A 219 1.71 4.57 1.07
N ILE A 220 1.26 3.68 1.96
CA ILE A 220 1.01 2.28 1.57
C ILE A 220 -0.19 2.22 0.62
N GLY A 221 -0.27 1.17 -0.20
CA GLY A 221 -1.48 0.87 -0.95
C GLY A 221 -2.29 -0.27 -0.33
N LEU A 222 -3.61 -0.22 -0.48
CA LEU A 222 -4.52 -1.34 -0.22
C LEU A 222 -5.25 -1.75 -1.52
N GLY A 223 -5.79 -2.96 -1.53
CA GLY A 223 -6.59 -3.45 -2.66
C GLY A 223 -5.78 -4.19 -3.73
N LYS A 224 -6.33 -4.23 -4.94
CA LYS A 224 -5.66 -4.83 -6.10
C LYS A 224 -4.72 -3.84 -6.78
N ALA A 225 -3.70 -4.38 -7.45
CA ALA A 225 -2.73 -3.63 -8.25
C ALA A 225 -1.99 -2.52 -7.48
N VAL A 226 -1.78 -2.69 -6.17
CA VAL A 226 -1.03 -1.76 -5.31
C VAL A 226 0.37 -1.43 -5.84
N SER A 227 1.04 -2.42 -6.44
CA SER A 227 2.36 -2.25 -7.07
C SER A 227 2.37 -1.29 -8.28
N HIS A 228 1.19 -0.92 -8.79
CA HIS A 228 0.99 0.03 -9.88
C HIS A 228 0.40 1.36 -9.37
N GLY A 229 0.54 1.67 -8.08
CA GLY A 229 0.13 2.96 -7.50
C GLY A 229 -1.33 3.05 -7.06
N HIS A 230 -2.13 1.99 -7.24
CA HIS A 230 -3.54 1.99 -6.82
C HIS A 230 -3.72 1.88 -5.31
N GLY A 231 -4.84 2.44 -4.83
CA GLY A 231 -5.29 2.33 -3.44
C GLY A 231 -4.38 3.00 -2.43
N LEU A 232 -3.76 4.13 -2.79
CA LEU A 232 -2.92 4.93 -1.90
C LEU A 232 -3.71 5.33 -0.65
N ILE A 233 -3.17 5.02 0.53
CA ILE A 233 -3.66 5.47 1.82
C ILE A 233 -3.05 6.82 2.18
N GLU A 234 -3.92 7.75 2.56
CA GLU A 234 -3.55 9.04 3.13
C GLU A 234 -4.34 9.25 4.42
N ARG A 235 -3.67 9.51 5.54
CA ARG A 235 -4.37 9.87 6.77
C ARG A 235 -4.89 11.30 6.68
N CYS A 236 -6.18 11.50 6.95
CA CYS A 236 -6.73 12.83 7.12
C CYS A 236 -6.18 13.42 8.42
N LYS A 237 -5.42 14.52 8.32
CA LYS A 237 -5.06 15.30 9.50
C LYS A 237 -6.26 16.18 9.84
N ASN A 238 -6.78 16.05 11.07
CA ASN A 238 -7.71 17.03 11.60
C ASN A 238 -6.95 18.37 11.63
N THR A 239 -7.40 19.31 10.80
CA THR A 239 -6.94 20.70 10.84
C THR A 239 -7.84 21.48 11.78
#